data_AF-D0A322-F1
#
_entry.id   AF-D0A322-F1
#
_cell.length_a   1.000
_cell.length_b   1.000
_cell.length_c   1.000
_cell.angle_alpha   90.00
_cell.angle_beta   90.00
_cell.angle_gamma   90.00
#
_symmetry.space_group_name_H-M   'P 1'
#
loop_
_entity.id
_entity.type
_entity.pdbx_description
1 polymer ?
#
loop_
_entity_poly.entity_id
_entity_poly.type
_entity_poly.pdbx_seq_one_letter_code
_entity_poly.pdbx_strand_id
1 'polypeptide(L)'
;MNPFVFSLYVAATVSLSLLFDCAAAYCPSNGNTHAVYVTSNAADNIWAFDTEGRFIGNVLNKESFPVRVEKLRDMKFGPGEHLYIASARGKFSRIFAVSGNGVLNGTLGKNCTRDYLFTVAEQDDNNPMLDHPYAIVFNPDDDSLYASNQNSVTVARYTRVDDGKGKYPRWEPAENSVFALTNGSAASKIPKKVGLFVSPWSNEYALLSVRGLAISPPLPRFLVEQAAPAGSFATGEGLLARYLVLCDIALNKLLVFYADTGAYVFSITVPSPVQVAFPSRYFKPIESPASYFEVPHVYVTSKEDGMVYLVPLVGKSSPVATSDFNTPHQRQPSYPVTSPVFMHAASGIYENPSHDLLLIADRVGRSIMSYVSPFRSGATEGEGPSPFLGYFVRALPDMPEFVLTTAVEQQSAIPFCYELTGDGTFRYVALCTAAYIWTTVATIFFALLSLIYTTRLCKGCVRRLKSSYKNYFKHMGAREAEDVELLQHEINSGYGTNN
;
A
#
# COMPACT_ATOMS: atom_id res chain seq x y z
N MET A 1 -34.66 -33.59 29.65
CA MET A 1 -34.07 -32.23 29.66
C MET A 1 -35.18 -31.23 29.93
N ASN A 2 -34.96 -30.23 30.79
CA ASN A 2 -35.99 -29.25 31.15
C ASN A 2 -36.27 -28.33 29.94
N PRO A 3 -37.51 -28.18 29.47
CA PRO A 3 -37.86 -27.41 28.25
C PRO A 3 -37.36 -25.95 28.28
N PHE A 4 -37.22 -25.36 29.47
CA PHE A 4 -36.64 -24.04 29.66
C PHE A 4 -35.17 -23.93 29.21
N VAL A 5 -34.38 -24.99 29.42
CA VAL A 5 -32.94 -24.99 29.08
C VAL A 5 -32.74 -25.14 27.58
N PHE A 6 -33.59 -25.93 26.92
CA PHE A 6 -33.56 -26.08 25.47
C PHE A 6 -33.97 -24.78 24.77
N SER A 7 -34.99 -24.09 25.29
CA SER A 7 -35.44 -22.81 24.74
C SER A 7 -34.40 -21.69 24.88
N LEU A 8 -33.64 -21.65 25.99
CA LEU A 8 -32.53 -20.70 26.17
C LEU A 8 -31.36 -21.00 25.23
N TYR A 9 -31.06 -22.28 25.00
CA TYR A 9 -30.00 -22.69 24.07
C TYR A 9 -30.36 -22.32 22.63
N VAL A 10 -31.60 -22.61 22.21
CA VAL A 10 -32.11 -22.25 20.88
C VAL A 10 -32.19 -20.74 20.70
N ALA A 11 -32.67 -20.00 21.70
CA ALA A 11 -32.70 -18.54 21.64
C ALA A 11 -31.29 -17.94 21.54
N ALA A 12 -30.32 -18.48 22.29
CA ALA A 12 -28.93 -18.04 22.20
C ALA A 12 -28.31 -18.35 20.83
N THR A 13 -28.55 -19.53 20.26
CA THR A 13 -28.04 -19.89 18.93
C THR A 13 -28.71 -19.09 17.81
N VAL A 14 -30.02 -18.82 17.91
CA VAL A 14 -30.76 -18.02 16.92
C VAL A 14 -30.35 -16.55 16.98
N SER A 15 -30.13 -16.02 18.19
CA SER A 15 -29.60 -14.66 18.38
C SER A 15 -28.16 -14.55 17.88
N LEU A 16 -27.35 -15.60 18.02
CA LEU A 16 -25.99 -15.65 17.48
C LEU A 16 -26.02 -15.69 15.94
N SER A 17 -26.91 -16.47 15.32
CA SER A 17 -27.03 -16.55 13.85
C SER A 17 -27.63 -15.29 13.22
N LEU A 18 -28.55 -14.60 13.90
CA LEU A 18 -29.12 -13.34 13.42
C LEU A 18 -28.15 -12.15 13.50
N LEU A 19 -27.04 -12.28 14.24
CA LEU A 19 -25.94 -11.31 14.23
C LEU A 19 -24.99 -11.50 13.03
N PHE A 20 -25.09 -12.60 12.28
CA PHE A 20 -24.19 -12.92 11.16
C PHE A 20 -24.77 -12.66 9.76
N ASP A 21 -26.04 -12.25 9.64
CA ASP A 21 -26.72 -12.16 8.33
C ASP A 21 -27.05 -10.74 7.84
N CYS A 22 -26.33 -9.73 8.32
CA CYS A 22 -26.27 -8.44 7.61
C CYS A 22 -25.14 -8.49 6.58
N ALA A 23 -25.46 -8.91 5.35
CA ALA A 23 -24.65 -8.63 4.18
C ALA A 23 -24.68 -7.13 3.86
N ALA A 24 -24.10 -6.32 4.74
CA ALA A 24 -23.57 -5.03 4.38
C ALA A 24 -22.37 -5.29 3.46
N ALA A 25 -22.14 -4.44 2.46
CA ALA A 25 -20.87 -4.41 1.77
C ALA A 25 -19.79 -4.11 2.82
N TYR A 26 -19.20 -5.15 3.39
CA TYR A 26 -18.09 -5.04 4.30
C TYR A 26 -16.99 -4.39 3.48
N CYS A 27 -16.68 -3.13 3.81
CA CYS A 27 -15.30 -2.68 3.84
C CYS A 27 -14.41 -3.88 4.08
N PRO A 28 -13.43 -4.21 3.22
CA PRO A 28 -12.63 -5.40 3.41
C PRO A 28 -12.19 -5.39 4.87
N SER A 29 -12.78 -6.28 5.67
CA SER A 29 -12.66 -6.29 7.15
C SER A 29 -11.26 -6.66 7.60
N ASN A 30 -10.38 -6.80 6.62
CA ASN A 30 -9.01 -7.16 6.70
C ASN A 30 -8.39 -6.04 5.87
N GLY A 31 -7.68 -5.10 6.49
CA GLY A 31 -6.81 -4.15 5.80
C GLY A 31 -5.67 -4.81 5.01
N ASN A 32 -5.86 -6.06 4.57
CA ASN A 32 -4.92 -7.06 4.10
C ASN A 32 -5.34 -7.64 2.73
N THR A 33 -6.47 -7.23 2.13
CA THR A 33 -6.76 -7.59 0.74
C THR A 33 -6.08 -6.58 -0.18
N HIS A 34 -4.83 -6.88 -0.50
CA HIS A 34 -4.04 -6.40 -1.64
C HIS A 34 -4.72 -5.33 -2.49
N ALA A 35 -4.51 -4.05 -2.16
CA ALA A 35 -5.06 -2.99 -2.98
C ALA A 35 -4.03 -2.54 -4.02
N VAL A 36 -4.37 -2.71 -5.29
CA VAL A 36 -3.70 -2.06 -6.42
C VAL A 36 -4.43 -0.74 -6.67
N TYR A 37 -3.72 0.36 -6.44
CA TYR A 37 -4.20 1.71 -6.70
C TYR A 37 -3.77 2.17 -8.09
N VAL A 38 -4.70 2.79 -8.79
CA VAL A 38 -4.50 3.32 -10.13
C VAL A 38 -5.01 4.74 -10.17
N THR A 39 -4.15 5.67 -10.57
CA THR A 39 -4.59 7.01 -10.96
C THR A 39 -4.78 7.06 -12.46
N SER A 40 -5.70 7.91 -12.90
CA SER A 40 -5.90 8.20 -14.32
C SER A 40 -5.68 9.69 -14.58
N ASN A 41 -5.36 10.00 -15.83
CA ASN A 41 -4.96 11.35 -16.20
C ASN A 41 -6.07 12.40 -15.97
N ALA A 42 -7.34 12.03 -16.13
CA ALA A 42 -8.47 12.95 -16.02
C ALA A 42 -9.37 12.72 -14.81
N ALA A 43 -9.18 11.62 -14.05
CA ALA A 43 -10.07 11.31 -12.93
C ALA A 43 -9.89 12.27 -11.74
N ASP A 44 -10.95 12.31 -10.95
CA ASP A 44 -11.07 13.02 -9.69
C ASP A 44 -10.98 12.08 -8.47
N ASN A 45 -10.57 10.83 -8.70
CA ASN A 45 -10.37 9.83 -7.67
C ASN A 45 -9.32 8.79 -8.12
N ILE A 46 -8.94 7.91 -7.19
CA ILE A 46 -8.03 6.79 -7.38
C ILE A 46 -8.88 5.53 -7.37
N TRP A 47 -8.65 4.64 -8.33
CA TRP A 47 -9.32 3.34 -8.39
C TRP A 47 -8.54 2.32 -7.58
N ALA A 48 -9.23 1.57 -6.74
CA ALA A 48 -8.69 0.42 -6.04
C ALA A 48 -9.17 -0.87 -6.68
N PHE A 49 -8.24 -1.82 -6.85
CA PHE A 49 -8.50 -3.18 -7.30
C PHE A 49 -7.94 -4.16 -6.28
N ASP A 50 -8.53 -5.36 -6.21
CA ASP A 50 -7.92 -6.47 -5.46
C ASP A 50 -6.78 -7.11 -6.28
N THR A 51 -6.09 -8.11 -5.73
CA THR A 51 -5.03 -8.84 -6.44
C THR A 51 -5.46 -9.58 -7.69
N GLU A 52 -6.77 -9.83 -7.85
CA GLU A 52 -7.33 -10.50 -9.01
C GLU A 52 -7.76 -9.50 -10.08
N GLY A 53 -7.57 -8.20 -9.84
CA GLY A 53 -7.96 -7.13 -10.76
C GLY A 53 -9.44 -6.76 -10.71
N ARG A 54 -10.19 -7.21 -9.69
CA ARG A 54 -11.57 -6.80 -9.48
C ARG A 54 -11.62 -5.42 -8.84
N PHE A 55 -12.45 -4.55 -9.40
CA PHE A 55 -12.63 -3.20 -8.86
C PHE A 55 -13.28 -3.24 -7.48
N ILE A 56 -12.59 -2.67 -6.49
CA ILE A 56 -13.06 -2.56 -5.10
C ILE A 56 -13.87 -1.27 -4.93
N GLY A 57 -13.39 -0.17 -5.49
CA GLY A 57 -14.01 1.13 -5.29
C GLY A 57 -13.06 2.30 -5.46
N ASN A 58 -13.56 3.49 -5.10
CA ASN A 58 -12.80 4.72 -5.08
C ASN A 58 -12.09 4.91 -3.74
N VAL A 59 -10.89 5.48 -3.76
CA VAL A 59 -10.06 5.61 -2.55
C VAL A 59 -10.33 6.91 -1.80
N LEU A 60 -10.57 8.04 -2.45
CA LEU A 60 -10.64 9.34 -1.80
C LEU A 60 -12.04 9.65 -1.28
N ASN A 61 -12.13 10.09 -0.02
CA ASN A 61 -13.36 10.64 0.55
C ASN A 61 -13.52 12.09 0.09
N LYS A 62 -14.21 12.32 -1.02
CA LYS A 62 -14.35 13.66 -1.60
C LYS A 62 -14.98 14.68 -0.66
N GLU A 63 -15.83 14.26 0.28
CA GLU A 63 -16.47 15.15 1.25
C GLU A 63 -15.49 15.72 2.28
N SER A 64 -14.37 15.04 2.52
CA SER A 64 -13.35 15.49 3.48
C SER A 64 -12.46 16.62 2.94
N PHE A 65 -12.47 16.84 1.62
CA PHE A 65 -11.56 17.79 1.00
C PHE A 65 -12.08 19.22 1.09
N PRO A 66 -11.23 20.19 1.46
CA PRO A 66 -11.61 21.61 1.46
C PRO A 66 -11.79 22.19 0.05
N VAL A 67 -11.37 21.44 -0.98
CA VAL A 67 -11.20 21.90 -2.35
C VAL A 67 -11.39 20.74 -3.32
N ARG A 68 -11.84 21.05 -4.54
CA ARG A 68 -12.03 20.03 -5.59
C ARG A 68 -10.71 19.37 -5.99
N VAL A 69 -10.75 18.04 -6.07
CA VAL A 69 -9.64 17.15 -6.47
C VAL A 69 -9.86 16.68 -7.89
N GLU A 70 -8.89 16.86 -8.78
CA GLU A 70 -8.91 16.38 -10.18
C GLU A 70 -7.49 16.21 -10.70
N LYS A 71 -7.33 15.53 -11.84
CA LYS A 71 -6.04 15.36 -12.54
C LYS A 71 -4.97 14.79 -11.61
N LEU A 72 -5.30 13.69 -10.95
CA LEU A 72 -4.37 12.98 -10.08
C LEU A 72 -3.25 12.37 -10.93
N ARG A 73 -2.03 12.43 -10.43
CA ARG A 73 -0.83 11.89 -11.07
C ARG A 73 -0.24 10.82 -10.17
N ASP A 74 1.02 10.96 -9.80
CA ASP A 74 1.71 9.99 -8.96
C ASP A 74 1.18 10.01 -7.53
N MET A 75 1.36 8.88 -6.86
CA MET A 75 0.98 8.66 -5.48
C MET A 75 2.01 7.78 -4.78
N LYS A 76 2.36 8.14 -3.55
CA LYS A 76 3.37 7.43 -2.74
C LYS A 76 2.98 7.42 -1.28
N PHE A 77 3.23 6.29 -0.61
CA PHE A 77 3.30 6.31 0.85
C PHE A 77 4.59 7.03 1.27
N GLY A 78 4.50 7.76 2.37
CA GLY A 78 5.60 8.56 2.88
C GLY A 78 5.53 8.74 4.40
N PRO A 79 6.20 9.78 4.93
CA PRO A 79 6.27 10.04 6.36
C PRO A 79 4.89 10.07 7.04
N GLY A 80 4.80 9.52 8.24
CA GLY A 80 3.53 9.41 8.98
C GLY A 80 2.53 8.41 8.41
N GLU A 81 2.97 7.52 7.50
CA GLU A 81 2.13 6.43 6.94
C GLU A 81 0.93 6.97 6.14
N HIS A 82 1.08 8.19 5.60
CA HIS A 82 0.09 8.85 4.79
C HIS A 82 0.28 8.52 3.32
N LEU A 83 -0.82 8.51 2.55
CA LEU A 83 -0.75 8.45 1.11
C LEU A 83 -0.67 9.89 0.57
N TYR A 84 0.42 10.21 -0.11
CA TYR A 84 0.66 11.49 -0.74
C TYR A 84 0.32 11.41 -2.21
N ILE A 85 -0.34 12.43 -2.75
CA ILE A 85 -0.82 12.46 -4.13
C ILE A 85 -0.49 13.80 -4.77
N ALA A 86 0.07 13.76 -5.98
CA ALA A 86 0.21 14.92 -6.85
C ALA A 86 -1.08 15.15 -7.65
N SER A 87 -1.55 16.40 -7.69
CA SER A 87 -2.67 16.85 -8.50
C SER A 87 -2.21 17.97 -9.42
N ALA A 88 -2.46 17.79 -10.72
CA ALA A 88 -1.86 18.58 -11.78
C ALA A 88 -2.89 19.53 -12.42
N ARG A 89 -3.62 20.25 -11.58
CA ARG A 89 -4.81 21.03 -11.95
C ARG A 89 -4.51 22.48 -12.31
N GLY A 90 -3.58 22.72 -13.25
CA GLY A 90 -3.19 24.09 -13.65
C GLY A 90 -2.83 24.92 -12.42
N LYS A 91 -3.37 26.14 -12.28
CA LYS A 91 -3.15 27.00 -11.10
C LYS A 91 -3.58 26.42 -9.74
N PHE A 92 -4.34 25.33 -9.72
CA PHE A 92 -4.72 24.62 -8.50
C PHE A 92 -3.87 23.36 -8.28
N SER A 93 -2.70 23.29 -8.93
CA SER A 93 -1.75 22.20 -8.73
C SER A 93 -1.30 22.14 -7.28
N ARG A 94 -1.21 20.93 -6.76
CA ARG A 94 -0.90 20.69 -5.35
C ARG A 94 -0.40 19.28 -5.13
N ILE A 95 0.29 19.11 -4.01
CA ILE A 95 0.61 17.81 -3.43
C ILE A 95 -0.07 17.79 -2.07
N PHE A 96 -0.88 16.76 -1.81
CA PHE A 96 -1.62 16.64 -0.56
C PHE A 96 -1.50 15.24 0.02
N ALA A 97 -1.68 15.15 1.33
CA ALA A 97 -1.70 13.91 2.08
C ALA A 97 -3.13 13.54 2.46
N VAL A 98 -3.44 12.26 2.33
CA VAL A 98 -4.65 11.67 2.88
C VAL A 98 -4.29 10.61 3.92
N SER A 99 -5.25 10.32 4.77
CA SER A 99 -5.18 9.32 5.82
C SER A 99 -4.68 7.98 5.26
N GLY A 100 -3.92 7.22 6.05
CA GLY A 100 -3.42 5.88 5.69
C GLY A 100 -4.55 4.86 5.44
N ASN A 101 -4.60 3.76 6.18
CA ASN A 101 -5.64 2.74 5.98
C ASN A 101 -7.05 3.26 6.37
N GLY A 102 -8.03 3.23 5.46
CA GLY A 102 -9.40 3.68 5.72
C GLY A 102 -10.11 2.92 6.87
N VAL A 103 -9.75 1.65 7.09
CA VAL A 103 -10.25 0.87 8.24
C VAL A 103 -9.71 1.44 9.56
N LEU A 104 -8.41 1.75 9.61
CA LEU A 104 -7.76 2.31 10.81
C LEU A 104 -8.22 3.74 11.11
N ASN A 105 -8.65 4.48 10.09
CA ASN A 105 -9.10 5.86 10.21
C ASN A 105 -10.60 6.01 10.46
N GLY A 106 -11.32 4.91 10.70
CA GLY A 106 -12.74 4.94 11.08
C GLY A 106 -13.69 5.32 9.94
N THR A 107 -13.26 5.25 8.67
CA THR A 107 -14.09 5.56 7.50
C THR A 107 -14.91 4.35 7.01
N LEU A 108 -15.14 3.36 7.88
CA LEU A 108 -15.92 2.14 7.59
C LEU A 108 -17.32 2.48 7.04
N GLY A 109 -17.98 3.51 7.59
CA GLY A 109 -19.29 4.00 7.13
C GLY A 109 -19.26 4.86 5.86
N LYS A 110 -18.08 5.08 5.27
CA LYS A 110 -17.85 5.84 4.04
C LYS A 110 -17.08 5.01 3.01
N ASN A 111 -17.41 3.72 2.88
CA ASN A 111 -16.77 2.79 1.94
C ASN A 111 -15.24 2.67 2.10
N CYS A 112 -14.70 2.87 3.31
CA CYS A 112 -13.27 2.76 3.59
C CYS A 112 -12.37 3.68 2.77
N THR A 113 -12.90 4.85 2.41
CA THR A 113 -12.15 5.91 1.74
C THR A 113 -11.14 6.58 2.67
N ARG A 114 -10.15 7.27 2.10
CA ARG A 114 -9.14 8.04 2.82
C ARG A 114 -9.56 9.50 2.92
N ASP A 115 -9.47 10.04 4.14
CA ASP A 115 -9.80 11.44 4.42
C ASP A 115 -8.60 12.34 4.11
N TYR A 116 -8.88 13.53 3.58
CA TYR A 116 -7.90 14.60 3.46
C TYR A 116 -7.32 14.95 4.84
N LEU A 117 -5.99 15.10 4.90
CA LEU A 117 -5.29 15.53 6.12
C LEU A 117 -4.78 16.96 5.98
N PHE A 118 -3.88 17.19 5.01
CA PHE A 118 -3.21 18.47 4.80
C PHE A 118 -2.62 18.58 3.38
N THR A 119 -2.33 19.81 2.96
CA THR A 119 -1.59 20.11 1.73
C THR A 119 -0.10 20.23 2.07
N VAL A 120 0.75 19.52 1.32
CA VAL A 120 2.21 19.60 1.40
C VAL A 120 2.71 20.83 0.67
N ALA A 121 2.25 21.01 -0.57
CA ALA A 121 2.65 22.13 -1.39
C ALA A 121 1.50 22.49 -2.34
N GLU A 122 1.34 23.76 -2.63
CA GLU A 122 0.41 24.26 -3.65
C GLU A 122 1.12 25.25 -4.57
N GLN A 123 0.60 25.38 -5.79
CA GLN A 123 1.11 26.36 -6.72
C GLN A 123 0.56 27.73 -6.36
N ASP A 124 1.45 28.64 -6.00
CA ASP A 124 1.14 30.04 -5.70
C ASP A 124 2.33 30.94 -6.11
N ASP A 125 2.28 32.21 -5.73
CA ASP A 125 3.34 33.17 -6.05
C ASP A 125 4.67 32.87 -5.32
N ASN A 126 4.64 32.13 -4.20
CA ASN A 126 5.81 31.74 -3.42
C ASN A 126 6.38 30.37 -3.84
N ASN A 127 5.57 29.54 -4.49
CA ASN A 127 5.92 28.24 -5.04
C ASN A 127 5.52 28.13 -6.52
N PRO A 128 6.01 29.04 -7.39
CA PRO A 128 5.59 29.09 -8.79
C PRO A 128 6.05 27.88 -9.60
N MET A 129 7.01 27.12 -9.08
CA MET A 129 7.61 25.98 -9.79
C MET A 129 6.75 24.72 -9.76
N LEU A 130 5.78 24.61 -8.84
CA LEU A 130 4.82 23.49 -8.75
C LEU A 130 3.74 23.57 -9.85
N ASP A 131 4.16 23.74 -11.10
CA ASP A 131 3.27 23.82 -12.25
C ASP A 131 3.13 22.46 -12.92
N HIS A 132 1.94 21.86 -12.75
CA HIS A 132 1.58 20.56 -13.33
C HIS A 132 2.52 19.44 -12.82
N PRO A 133 2.56 19.19 -11.48
CA PRO A 133 3.39 18.14 -10.89
C PRO A 133 3.04 16.77 -11.48
N TYR A 134 4.05 15.97 -11.77
CA TYR A 134 3.92 14.69 -12.47
C TYR A 134 4.23 13.50 -11.55
N ALA A 135 5.48 13.32 -11.16
CA ALA A 135 5.95 12.30 -10.23
C ALA A 135 6.43 12.90 -8.91
N ILE A 136 6.32 12.12 -7.83
CA ILE A 136 6.80 12.48 -6.50
C ILE A 136 7.62 11.34 -5.89
N VAL A 137 8.65 11.68 -5.10
CA VAL A 137 9.43 10.70 -4.35
C VAL A 137 9.93 11.29 -3.04
N PHE A 138 9.99 10.48 -2.00
CA PHE A 138 10.57 10.86 -0.71
C PHE A 138 12.03 10.44 -0.64
N ASN A 139 12.88 11.29 -0.08
CA ASN A 139 14.17 10.88 0.42
C ASN A 139 13.97 10.08 1.72
N PRO A 140 14.36 8.80 1.78
CA PRO A 140 14.25 8.02 3.01
C PRO A 140 15.23 8.45 4.11
N ASP A 141 16.25 9.26 3.80
CA ASP A 141 17.26 9.65 4.79
C ASP A 141 16.85 10.90 5.59
N ASP A 142 16.06 11.80 5.01
CA ASP A 142 15.66 13.07 5.63
C ASP A 142 14.18 13.45 5.45
N ASP A 143 13.35 12.53 4.96
CA ASP A 143 11.92 12.72 4.67
C ASP A 143 11.60 13.82 3.63
N SER A 144 12.60 14.42 2.96
CA SER A 144 12.33 15.47 1.97
C SER A 144 11.58 14.92 0.75
N LEU A 145 10.70 15.72 0.17
CA LEU A 145 9.88 15.34 -0.98
C LEU A 145 10.42 16.02 -2.24
N TYR A 146 10.71 15.24 -3.28
CA TYR A 146 10.98 15.75 -4.62
C TYR A 146 9.74 15.61 -5.50
N ALA A 147 9.48 16.63 -6.33
CA ALA A 147 8.39 16.64 -7.29
C ALA A 147 8.89 17.11 -8.66
N SER A 148 8.70 16.30 -9.69
CA SER A 148 8.91 16.72 -11.08
C SER A 148 7.73 17.54 -11.57
N ASN A 149 7.96 18.66 -12.24
CA ASN A 149 6.92 19.59 -12.68
C ASN A 149 6.94 19.74 -14.20
N GLN A 150 5.88 19.25 -14.85
CA GLN A 150 5.84 19.08 -16.30
C GLN A 150 5.92 20.40 -17.06
N ASN A 151 5.22 21.44 -16.59
CA ASN A 151 5.10 22.70 -17.33
C ASN A 151 6.27 23.64 -17.06
N SER A 152 6.75 23.70 -15.80
CA SER A 152 7.92 24.49 -15.46
C SER A 152 9.23 23.81 -15.89
N VAL A 153 9.20 22.52 -16.23
CA VAL A 153 10.36 21.71 -16.63
C VAL A 153 11.40 21.68 -15.51
N THR A 154 10.97 21.45 -14.27
CA THR A 154 11.85 21.47 -13.08
C THR A 154 11.63 20.25 -12.19
N VAL A 155 12.56 20.01 -11.28
CA VAL A 155 12.31 19.23 -10.07
C VAL A 155 12.39 20.18 -8.88
N ALA A 156 11.36 20.20 -8.05
CA ALA A 156 11.33 20.94 -6.81
C ALA A 156 11.52 19.99 -5.60
N ARG A 157 12.25 20.42 -4.58
CA ARG A 157 12.41 19.75 -3.29
C ARG A 157 11.67 20.51 -2.21
N TYR A 158 10.96 19.80 -1.36
CA TYR A 158 10.25 20.30 -0.20
C TYR A 158 10.77 19.61 1.05
N THR A 159 10.94 20.39 2.12
CA THR A 159 11.44 19.90 3.40
C THR A 159 10.31 19.92 4.42
N ARG A 160 10.29 18.90 5.26
CA ARG A 160 9.36 18.78 6.37
C ARG A 160 9.85 19.69 7.51
N VAL A 161 8.96 20.55 8.01
CA VAL A 161 9.19 21.41 9.17
C VAL A 161 8.26 20.94 10.28
N ASP A 162 8.84 20.31 11.30
CA ASP A 162 8.11 19.93 12.51
C ASP A 162 8.42 20.94 13.61
N ASP A 163 7.48 21.86 13.85
CA ASP A 163 7.58 22.86 14.90
C ASP A 163 6.88 22.43 16.20
N GLY A 164 6.33 21.20 16.24
CA GLY A 164 5.59 20.65 17.36
C GLY A 164 4.28 21.38 17.70
N LYS A 165 3.84 22.34 16.86
CA LYS A 165 2.68 23.20 17.14
C LYS A 165 1.42 22.79 16.37
N GLY A 166 1.56 21.95 15.34
CA GLY A 166 0.46 21.48 14.50
C GLY A 166 0.11 20.00 14.71
N LYS A 167 -1.14 19.63 14.37
CA LYS A 167 -1.56 18.22 14.27
C LYS A 167 -0.81 17.47 13.16
N TYR A 168 -0.43 18.19 12.10
CA TYR A 168 0.28 17.67 10.94
C TYR A 168 1.55 18.48 10.69
N PRO A 169 2.59 17.87 10.11
CA PRO A 169 3.81 18.60 9.80
C PRO A 169 3.57 19.67 8.75
N ARG A 170 4.28 20.78 8.88
CA ARG A 170 4.32 21.81 7.85
C ARG A 170 5.39 21.45 6.83
N TRP A 171 5.23 21.92 5.61
CA TRP A 171 6.17 21.70 4.53
C TRP A 171 6.54 23.04 3.90
N GLU A 172 7.80 23.18 3.50
CA GLU A 172 8.30 24.36 2.82
C GLU A 172 9.17 23.98 1.63
N PRO A 173 9.19 24.78 0.55
CA PRO A 173 10.21 24.64 -0.49
C PRO A 173 11.62 24.69 0.13
N ALA A 174 12.52 23.82 -0.31
CA ALA A 174 13.91 23.86 0.11
C ALA A 174 14.62 25.12 -0.45
N GLU A 175 15.84 25.39 0.05
CA GLU A 175 16.74 26.31 -0.64
C GLU A 175 17.06 25.77 -2.05
N ASN A 176 17.22 26.68 -3.02
CA ASN A 176 17.57 26.28 -4.38
C ASN A 176 18.95 25.63 -4.42
N SER A 177 19.09 24.51 -5.11
CA SER A 177 20.38 23.88 -5.37
C SER A 177 21.25 24.78 -6.22
N VAL A 178 22.52 24.89 -5.84
CA VAL A 178 23.54 25.63 -6.61
C VAL A 178 23.74 25.05 -8.01
N PHE A 179 23.53 23.73 -8.17
CA PHE A 179 23.66 23.02 -9.45
C PHE A 179 22.46 23.25 -10.38
N ALA A 180 21.31 23.63 -9.82
CA ALA A 180 20.12 23.97 -10.58
C ALA A 180 20.21 25.37 -11.21
N LEU A 181 21.08 26.25 -10.72
CA LEU A 181 21.11 27.68 -11.07
C LEU A 181 22.50 28.17 -11.49
N THR A 182 23.17 27.43 -12.39
CA THR A 182 24.50 27.83 -12.87
C THR A 182 24.46 28.85 -14.02
N ASN A 183 23.32 28.98 -14.74
CA ASN A 183 23.14 30.01 -15.77
C ASN A 183 22.65 31.33 -15.14
N GLY A 184 23.59 32.24 -14.86
CA GLY A 184 23.35 33.44 -14.05
C GLY A 184 22.33 34.44 -14.60
N SER A 185 22.10 34.50 -15.92
CA SER A 185 21.19 35.49 -16.50
C SER A 185 19.71 35.16 -16.22
N ALA A 186 19.32 33.89 -16.36
CA ALA A 186 17.98 33.41 -16.07
C ALA A 186 17.76 33.18 -14.56
N ALA A 187 18.79 32.76 -13.82
CA ALA A 187 18.71 32.49 -12.39
C ALA A 187 18.46 33.75 -11.53
N SER A 188 18.89 34.93 -11.99
CA SER A 188 18.82 36.18 -11.21
C SER A 188 17.41 36.66 -10.82
N LYS A 189 16.37 36.16 -11.51
CA LYS A 189 14.96 36.54 -11.27
C LYS A 189 14.19 35.54 -10.42
N ILE A 190 14.83 34.42 -10.06
CA ILE A 190 14.17 33.34 -9.32
C ILE A 190 14.29 33.62 -7.81
N PRO A 191 13.19 33.52 -7.04
CA PRO A 191 13.27 33.70 -5.59
C PRO A 191 14.21 32.65 -4.98
N LYS A 192 14.91 33.04 -3.90
CA LYS A 192 15.98 32.23 -3.30
C LYS A 192 15.52 30.85 -2.79
N LYS A 193 14.26 30.75 -2.38
CA LYS A 193 13.69 29.58 -1.72
C LYS A 193 12.39 29.16 -2.41
N VAL A 194 12.53 28.55 -3.58
CA VAL A 194 11.40 27.94 -4.32
C VAL A 194 11.61 26.44 -4.53
N GLY A 195 12.57 25.84 -3.81
CA GLY A 195 12.84 24.42 -3.85
C GLY A 195 13.51 23.93 -5.12
N LEU A 196 14.06 24.79 -6.00
CA LEU A 196 14.62 24.32 -7.27
C LEU A 196 15.79 23.36 -7.05
N PHE A 197 15.62 22.11 -7.47
CA PHE A 197 16.60 21.05 -7.29
C PHE A 197 17.24 20.64 -8.63
N VAL A 198 16.45 20.59 -9.69
CA VAL A 198 16.88 20.39 -11.09
C VAL A 198 16.13 21.38 -11.97
N SER A 199 16.80 22.00 -12.94
CA SER A 199 16.17 23.05 -13.76
C SER A 199 16.77 23.15 -15.17
N PRO A 200 16.07 23.78 -16.13
CA PRO A 200 16.61 24.02 -17.47
C PRO A 200 17.66 25.15 -17.49
N TRP A 201 17.94 25.78 -16.35
CA TRP A 201 18.92 26.85 -16.18
C TRP A 201 20.28 26.34 -15.66
N SER A 202 20.49 25.02 -15.62
CA SER A 202 21.82 24.46 -15.42
C SER A 202 22.61 24.45 -16.73
N ASN A 203 23.94 24.58 -16.63
CA ASN A 203 24.87 24.43 -17.75
C ASN A 203 25.43 23.00 -17.84
N GLU A 204 25.13 22.14 -16.85
CA GLU A 204 25.66 20.77 -16.77
C GLU A 204 24.84 19.78 -17.61
N TYR A 205 23.58 20.10 -17.91
CA TYR A 205 22.64 19.24 -18.62
C TYR A 205 21.59 20.07 -19.37
N ALA A 206 20.89 19.41 -20.30
CA ALA A 206 19.72 19.96 -20.97
C ALA A 206 18.44 19.31 -20.40
N LEU A 207 17.36 20.09 -20.36
CA LEU A 207 16.06 19.64 -19.84
C LEU A 207 14.94 20.27 -20.66
N LEU A 208 14.04 19.47 -21.23
CA LEU A 208 12.96 19.90 -22.11
C LEU A 208 11.58 19.43 -21.68
N SER A 209 11.44 18.20 -21.17
CA SER A 209 10.15 17.73 -20.69
C SER A 209 10.27 16.65 -19.63
N VAL A 210 10.12 17.05 -18.36
CA VAL A 210 10.27 16.14 -17.22
C VAL A 210 9.02 15.32 -16.95
N ARG A 211 9.19 14.04 -16.61
CA ARG A 211 8.12 13.11 -16.24
C ARG A 211 8.50 12.31 -14.99
N GLY A 212 8.67 11.00 -15.11
CA GLY A 212 8.95 10.09 -14.02
C GLY A 212 10.15 10.49 -13.18
N LEU A 213 10.07 10.14 -11.90
CA LEU A 213 11.06 10.43 -10.89
C LEU A 213 11.20 9.21 -9.97
N ALA A 214 12.43 8.82 -9.67
CA ALA A 214 12.71 7.79 -8.67
C ALA A 214 13.99 8.12 -7.89
N ILE A 215 14.08 7.60 -6.66
CA ILE A 215 15.27 7.67 -5.84
C ILE A 215 15.85 6.27 -5.69
N SER A 216 17.18 6.14 -5.79
CA SER A 216 17.85 4.86 -5.63
C SER A 216 17.93 4.44 -4.16
N PRO A 217 18.09 3.14 -3.88
CA PRO A 217 18.70 2.71 -2.63
C PRO A 217 20.14 3.29 -2.49
N PRO A 218 20.78 3.20 -1.32
CA PRO A 218 22.18 3.56 -1.19
C PRO A 218 23.03 2.61 -2.04
N LEU A 219 23.81 3.17 -2.97
CA LEU A 219 24.62 2.42 -3.93
C LEU A 219 26.09 2.86 -3.87
N PRO A 220 27.06 1.94 -4.05
CA PRO A 220 28.46 2.31 -4.17
C PRO A 220 28.70 3.17 -5.40
N ARG A 221 29.40 4.29 -5.24
CA ARG A 221 29.70 5.20 -6.35
C ARG A 221 30.48 4.54 -7.48
N PHE A 222 31.42 3.66 -7.16
CA PHE A 222 32.20 2.92 -8.16
C PHE A 222 31.32 2.05 -9.07
N LEU A 223 30.26 1.47 -8.51
CA LEU A 223 29.34 0.61 -9.24
C LEU A 223 28.50 1.42 -10.24
N VAL A 224 28.03 2.59 -9.83
CA VAL A 224 27.14 3.44 -10.62
C VAL A 224 27.92 4.36 -11.56
N GLU A 225 28.99 5.01 -11.12
CA GLU A 225 29.67 6.07 -11.88
C GLU A 225 30.79 5.53 -12.78
N GLN A 226 31.42 4.42 -12.37
CA GLN A 226 32.59 3.86 -13.05
C GLN A 226 32.31 2.49 -13.70
N ALA A 227 31.06 2.03 -13.65
CA ALA A 227 30.64 0.72 -14.15
C ALA A 227 31.50 -0.44 -13.61
N ALA A 228 31.88 -0.39 -12.33
CA ALA A 228 32.55 -1.51 -11.67
C ALA A 228 31.65 -2.76 -11.73
N PRO A 229 32.23 -3.97 -11.78
CA PRO A 229 31.43 -5.20 -11.75
C PRO A 229 30.71 -5.36 -10.40
N ALA A 230 29.68 -6.21 -10.40
CA ALA A 230 29.04 -6.67 -9.17
C ALA A 230 30.07 -7.29 -8.21
N GLY A 231 29.91 -7.05 -6.91
CA GLY A 231 30.90 -7.47 -5.92
C GLY A 231 30.61 -6.98 -4.51
N SER A 232 31.52 -7.27 -3.58
CA SER A 232 31.45 -6.78 -2.20
C SER A 232 32.10 -5.40 -2.08
N PHE A 233 31.35 -4.44 -1.54
CA PHE A 233 31.81 -3.06 -1.30
C PHE A 233 31.71 -2.71 0.18
N ALA A 234 32.59 -1.85 0.66
CA ALA A 234 32.53 -1.31 2.01
C ALA A 234 31.33 -0.37 2.18
N THR A 235 30.68 -0.41 3.34
CA THR A 235 29.40 0.25 3.62
C THR A 235 29.48 1.31 4.73
N GLY A 236 30.70 1.76 5.03
CA GLY A 236 30.93 2.88 5.96
C GLY A 236 30.27 4.18 5.51
N GLU A 237 30.11 5.10 6.47
CA GLU A 237 29.49 6.41 6.26
C GLU A 237 30.17 7.17 5.11
N GLY A 238 29.36 7.73 4.20
CA GLY A 238 29.84 8.48 3.03
C GLY A 238 30.40 7.64 1.87
N LEU A 239 30.43 6.30 1.98
CA LEU A 239 30.88 5.43 0.87
C LEU A 239 29.76 5.06 -0.10
N LEU A 240 28.52 5.15 0.34
CA LEU A 240 27.33 4.92 -0.47
C LEU A 240 26.66 6.26 -0.79
N ALA A 241 26.04 6.34 -1.97
CA ALA A 241 25.31 7.51 -2.40
C ALA A 241 23.91 7.12 -2.86
N ARG A 242 22.96 8.06 -2.74
CA ARG A 242 21.66 7.97 -3.39
C ARG A 242 21.63 8.81 -4.65
N TYR A 243 20.93 8.29 -5.63
CA TYR A 243 20.77 8.92 -6.93
C TYR A 243 19.29 9.22 -7.17
N LEU A 244 19.02 10.44 -7.63
CA LEU A 244 17.74 10.83 -8.17
C LEU A 244 17.76 10.58 -9.68
N VAL A 245 16.82 9.79 -10.19
CA VAL A 245 16.70 9.44 -11.61
C VAL A 245 15.46 10.13 -12.18
N LEU A 246 15.65 10.93 -13.21
CA LEU A 246 14.63 11.78 -13.82
C LEU A 246 14.43 11.40 -15.28
N CYS A 247 13.19 11.21 -15.70
CA CYS A 247 12.84 11.01 -17.11
C CYS A 247 12.70 12.37 -17.82
N ASP A 248 13.46 12.57 -18.90
CA ASP A 248 13.18 13.58 -19.92
C ASP A 248 12.63 12.90 -21.17
N ILE A 249 11.31 13.04 -21.37
CA ILE A 249 10.60 12.40 -22.47
C ILE A 249 10.97 13.00 -23.83
N ALA A 250 11.25 14.31 -23.89
CA ALA A 250 11.51 15.00 -25.15
C ALA A 250 12.94 14.77 -25.66
N LEU A 251 13.89 14.60 -24.72
CA LEU A 251 15.29 14.31 -25.06
C LEU A 251 15.61 12.82 -25.18
N ASN A 252 14.65 11.92 -24.92
CA ASN A 252 14.88 10.47 -24.87
C ASN A 252 16.00 10.10 -23.89
N LYS A 253 15.96 10.66 -22.67
CA LYS A 253 17.00 10.48 -21.67
C LYS A 253 16.45 10.21 -20.27
N LEU A 254 17.14 9.34 -19.55
CA LEU A 254 17.19 9.38 -18.09
C LEU A 254 18.37 10.25 -17.67
N LEU A 255 18.13 11.20 -16.78
CA LEU A 255 19.17 12.01 -16.15
C LEU A 255 19.36 11.53 -14.71
N VAL A 256 20.62 11.41 -14.28
CA VAL A 256 20.99 10.91 -12.96
C VAL A 256 21.70 12.01 -12.19
N PHE A 257 21.21 12.29 -10.98
CA PHE A 257 21.72 13.33 -10.08
C PHE A 257 22.05 12.73 -8.71
N TYR A 258 22.96 13.33 -7.95
CA TYR A 258 23.04 13.03 -6.52
C TYR A 258 21.78 13.51 -5.83
N ALA A 259 21.13 12.64 -5.05
CA ALA A 259 19.88 12.97 -4.36
C ALA A 259 20.06 14.07 -3.30
N ASP A 260 21.24 14.18 -2.68
CA ASP A 260 21.46 15.13 -1.60
C ASP A 260 21.69 16.55 -2.10
N THR A 261 22.46 16.69 -3.19
CA THR A 261 22.97 17.97 -3.67
C THR A 261 22.30 18.46 -4.95
N GLY A 262 21.83 17.54 -5.80
CA GLY A 262 21.28 17.86 -7.13
C GLY A 262 22.35 18.03 -8.21
N ALA A 263 23.62 17.71 -7.92
CA ALA A 263 24.66 17.75 -8.93
C ALA A 263 24.45 16.64 -9.97
N TYR A 264 24.67 16.97 -11.24
CA TYR A 264 24.51 16.03 -12.34
C TYR A 264 25.64 15.00 -12.36
N VAL A 265 25.30 13.74 -12.65
CA VAL A 265 26.26 12.63 -12.68
C VAL A 265 26.44 12.14 -14.11
N PHE A 266 25.38 11.64 -14.76
CA PHE A 266 25.38 11.20 -16.16
C PHE A 266 23.95 11.08 -16.70
N SER A 267 23.82 10.71 -17.98
CA SER A 267 22.53 10.39 -18.60
C SER A 267 22.57 9.11 -19.41
N ILE A 268 21.43 8.45 -19.52
CA ILE A 268 21.22 7.20 -20.27
C ILE A 268 20.16 7.47 -21.33
N THR A 269 20.42 7.07 -22.58
CA THR A 269 19.43 7.19 -23.65
C THR A 269 18.38 6.08 -23.51
N VAL A 270 17.12 6.48 -23.36
CA VAL A 270 15.95 5.58 -23.37
C VAL A 270 14.88 6.23 -24.24
N PRO A 271 14.21 5.53 -25.15
CA PRO A 271 13.14 6.12 -25.96
C PRO A 271 11.98 6.62 -25.09
N SER A 272 11.60 7.88 -25.25
CA SER A 272 10.44 8.55 -24.66
C SER A 272 10.06 8.09 -23.24
N PRO A 273 10.96 8.21 -22.24
CA PRO A 273 10.76 7.66 -20.91
C PRO A 273 9.65 8.40 -20.17
N VAL A 274 8.70 7.65 -19.61
CA VAL A 274 7.53 8.20 -18.89
C VAL A 274 7.66 8.01 -17.40
N GLN A 275 7.87 6.78 -16.93
CA GLN A 275 8.06 6.44 -15.53
C GLN A 275 9.33 5.62 -15.35
N VAL A 276 9.97 5.77 -14.20
CA VAL A 276 11.14 5.00 -13.79
C VAL A 276 10.88 4.40 -12.41
N ALA A 277 11.34 3.17 -12.18
CA ALA A 277 11.23 2.50 -10.90
C ALA A 277 12.45 1.60 -10.64
N PHE A 278 12.92 1.59 -9.39
CA PHE A 278 13.94 0.64 -8.96
C PHE A 278 13.29 -0.69 -8.60
N PRO A 279 13.87 -1.82 -9.04
CA PRO A 279 13.51 -3.13 -8.54
C PRO A 279 13.63 -3.21 -7.01
N SER A 280 12.59 -3.74 -6.38
CA SER A 280 12.45 -3.94 -4.94
C SER A 280 13.62 -4.70 -4.31
N ARG A 281 14.22 -5.65 -5.04
CA ARG A 281 15.40 -6.42 -4.59
C ARG A 281 16.61 -5.55 -4.23
N TYR A 282 16.71 -4.34 -4.77
CA TYR A 282 17.82 -3.43 -4.47
C TYR A 282 17.63 -2.66 -3.16
N PHE A 283 16.45 -2.71 -2.54
CA PHE A 283 16.17 -2.09 -1.24
C PHE A 283 16.37 -3.06 -0.06
N LYS A 284 17.07 -4.19 -0.29
CA LYS A 284 17.43 -5.13 0.79
C LYS A 284 18.32 -4.43 1.83
N PRO A 285 18.28 -4.86 3.11
CA PRO A 285 19.15 -4.33 4.15
C PRO A 285 20.63 -4.42 3.75
N ILE A 286 21.38 -3.36 4.03
CA ILE A 286 22.81 -3.26 3.74
C ILE A 286 23.60 -3.71 4.98
N GLU A 287 24.47 -4.72 4.80
CA GLU A 287 25.32 -5.25 5.87
C GLU A 287 26.57 -4.38 6.11
N SER A 288 27.08 -4.40 7.35
CA SER A 288 28.29 -3.69 7.77
C SER A 288 29.33 -4.68 8.30
N PRO A 289 30.64 -4.52 7.98
CA PRO A 289 31.27 -3.37 7.31
C PRO A 289 31.27 -3.42 5.78
N ALA A 290 30.75 -4.48 5.17
CA ALA A 290 30.67 -4.65 3.73
C ALA A 290 29.40 -5.40 3.33
N SER A 291 28.89 -5.12 2.14
CA SER A 291 27.72 -5.79 1.56
C SER A 291 27.98 -6.12 0.09
N TYR A 292 27.33 -7.16 -0.42
CA TYR A 292 27.35 -7.49 -1.84
C TYR A 292 26.36 -6.61 -2.61
N PHE A 293 26.80 -6.07 -3.75
CA PHE A 293 25.98 -5.25 -4.64
C PHE A 293 26.03 -5.81 -6.06
N GLU A 294 24.86 -5.98 -6.66
CA GLU A 294 24.68 -6.29 -8.08
C GLU A 294 24.68 -5.00 -8.90
N VAL A 295 24.99 -5.09 -10.20
CA VAL A 295 24.86 -3.95 -11.11
C VAL A 295 23.40 -3.44 -11.06
N PRO A 296 23.17 -2.18 -10.64
CA PRO A 296 21.84 -1.66 -10.45
C PRO A 296 21.17 -1.48 -11.81
N HIS A 297 19.91 -1.88 -11.89
CA HIS A 297 19.05 -1.64 -13.04
C HIS A 297 17.81 -0.86 -12.63
N VAL A 298 17.16 -0.23 -13.59
CA VAL A 298 15.87 0.45 -13.41
C VAL A 298 14.89 -0.02 -14.46
N TYR A 299 13.63 -0.15 -14.08
CA TYR A 299 12.55 -0.29 -15.03
C TYR A 299 12.18 1.09 -15.59
N VAL A 300 11.93 1.16 -16.89
CA VAL A 300 11.57 2.41 -17.57
C VAL A 300 10.43 2.16 -18.55
N THR A 301 9.31 2.85 -18.38
CA THR A 301 8.19 2.81 -19.33
C THR A 301 8.41 3.82 -20.45
N SER A 302 7.99 3.48 -21.67
CA SER A 302 8.11 4.35 -22.84
C SER A 302 6.76 4.67 -23.48
N LYS A 303 6.61 5.93 -23.87
CA LYS A 303 5.39 6.45 -24.51
C LYS A 303 5.28 6.09 -25.98
N GLU A 304 6.38 6.17 -26.73
CA GLU A 304 6.34 6.15 -28.20
C GLU A 304 6.23 4.73 -28.76
N ASP A 305 6.94 3.79 -28.17
CA ASP A 305 6.95 2.38 -28.59
C ASP A 305 6.08 1.47 -27.70
N GLY A 306 5.52 2.02 -26.62
CA GLY A 306 4.68 1.29 -25.68
C GLY A 306 5.41 0.24 -24.86
N MET A 307 6.74 0.26 -24.85
CA MET A 307 7.55 -0.77 -24.20
C MET A 307 7.95 -0.42 -22.76
N VAL A 308 8.35 -1.45 -22.03
CA VAL A 308 9.10 -1.31 -20.79
C VAL A 308 10.50 -1.88 -21.00
N TYR A 309 11.48 -1.14 -20.52
CA TYR A 309 12.89 -1.49 -20.58
C TYR A 309 13.44 -1.76 -19.17
N LEU A 310 14.35 -2.73 -19.06
CA LEU A 310 15.26 -2.88 -17.95
C LEU A 310 16.59 -2.25 -18.37
N VAL A 311 17.00 -1.19 -17.69
CA VAL A 311 18.13 -0.35 -18.09
C VAL A 311 19.19 -0.37 -16.99
N PRO A 312 20.46 -0.70 -17.29
CA PRO A 312 21.53 -0.63 -16.29
C PRO A 312 21.78 0.83 -15.89
N LEU A 313 21.76 1.11 -14.59
CA LEU A 313 22.03 2.44 -14.04
C LEU A 313 23.54 2.62 -13.83
N VAL A 314 24.29 2.69 -14.93
CA VAL A 314 25.73 2.86 -14.91
C VAL A 314 26.18 3.98 -15.85
N GLY A 315 27.14 4.79 -15.40
CA GLY A 315 27.86 5.76 -16.20
C GLY A 315 28.81 5.07 -17.18
N LYS A 316 29.28 5.79 -18.20
CA LYS A 316 30.30 5.26 -19.11
C LYS A 316 31.66 5.29 -18.43
N SER A 317 32.45 4.23 -18.60
CA SER A 317 33.83 4.11 -18.09
C SER A 317 34.87 4.93 -18.88
N SER A 318 34.47 5.99 -19.60
CA SER A 318 35.39 6.82 -20.39
C SER A 318 35.45 8.25 -19.86
N PRO A 319 36.65 8.88 -19.83
CA PRO A 319 36.78 10.29 -19.47
C PRO A 319 36.10 11.11 -20.57
N VAL A 320 34.90 11.61 -20.31
CA VAL A 320 34.18 12.46 -21.25
C VAL A 320 34.84 13.84 -21.24
N ALA A 321 35.53 14.17 -22.34
CA ALA A 321 35.91 15.54 -22.64
C ALA A 321 34.65 16.41 -22.73
N THR A 322 34.68 17.56 -22.07
CA THR A 322 33.56 18.48 -21.79
C THR A 322 32.94 19.18 -23.01
N SER A 323 33.13 18.68 -24.24
CA SER A 323 32.73 19.39 -25.47
C SER A 323 31.64 18.73 -26.34
N ASP A 324 31.26 17.47 -26.09
CA ASP A 324 30.51 16.72 -27.12
C ASP A 324 29.02 16.54 -26.79
N PHE A 325 28.27 17.64 -26.89
CA PHE A 325 26.81 17.64 -26.80
C PHE A 325 26.11 16.99 -28.01
N ASN A 326 26.85 16.60 -29.06
CA ASN A 326 26.32 16.15 -30.36
C ASN A 326 26.89 14.82 -30.88
N THR A 327 27.65 14.04 -30.09
CA THR A 327 28.03 12.70 -30.54
C THR A 327 26.82 11.76 -30.47
N PRO A 328 26.57 10.92 -31.49
CA PRO A 328 25.56 9.86 -31.40
C PRO A 328 26.02 8.90 -30.31
N HIS A 329 25.51 9.10 -29.10
CA HIS A 329 25.89 8.29 -27.96
C HIS A 329 25.53 6.84 -28.28
N GLN A 330 26.56 5.99 -28.38
CA GLN A 330 26.42 4.54 -28.40
C GLN A 330 25.36 4.14 -27.35
N ARG A 331 24.25 3.56 -27.82
CA ARG A 331 23.14 3.12 -26.97
C ARG A 331 23.70 2.17 -25.94
N GLN A 332 23.52 2.47 -24.65
CA GLN A 332 23.72 1.46 -23.62
C GLN A 332 22.70 0.33 -23.87
N PRO A 333 23.06 -0.93 -23.57
CA PRO A 333 22.15 -2.04 -23.75
C PRO A 333 20.95 -1.84 -22.81
N SER A 334 19.78 -1.58 -23.40
CA SER A 334 18.49 -1.57 -22.71
C SER A 334 17.76 -2.86 -23.06
N TYR A 335 17.37 -3.63 -22.06
CA TYR A 335 16.76 -4.94 -22.26
C TYR A 335 15.23 -4.80 -22.34
N PRO A 336 14.56 -5.27 -23.40
CA PRO A 336 13.12 -5.18 -23.50
C PRO A 336 12.47 -6.12 -22.47
N VAL A 337 11.65 -5.57 -21.57
CA VAL A 337 10.82 -6.34 -20.63
C VAL A 337 9.54 -6.79 -21.31
N THR A 338 8.97 -5.94 -22.16
CA THR A 338 7.76 -6.23 -22.93
C THR A 338 8.07 -6.32 -24.42
N SER A 339 7.13 -6.88 -25.18
CA SER A 339 7.17 -6.80 -26.64
C SER A 339 6.64 -5.45 -27.13
N PRO A 340 7.08 -4.95 -28.30
CA PRO A 340 6.51 -3.76 -28.91
C PRO A 340 5.02 -3.94 -29.17
N VAL A 341 4.21 -2.94 -28.83
CA VAL A 341 2.78 -2.93 -29.14
C VAL A 341 2.43 -1.64 -29.88
N PHE A 342 2.12 -1.77 -31.16
CA PHE A 342 1.91 -0.62 -32.05
C PHE A 342 0.73 0.25 -31.60
N MET A 343 0.93 1.57 -31.48
CA MET A 343 -0.05 2.56 -30.97
C MET A 343 -0.45 2.42 -29.50
N HIS A 344 0.36 1.72 -28.69
CA HIS A 344 0.19 1.71 -27.23
C HIS A 344 1.25 2.57 -26.55
N ALA A 345 0.99 2.96 -25.30
CA ALA A 345 1.92 3.78 -24.52
C ALA A 345 1.98 3.26 -23.08
N ALA A 346 3.16 2.76 -22.67
CA ALA A 346 3.38 2.34 -21.31
C ALA A 346 3.52 3.60 -20.43
N SER A 347 2.74 3.67 -19.35
CA SER A 347 2.74 4.80 -18.42
C SER A 347 3.17 4.33 -17.05
N GLY A 348 2.29 3.59 -16.39
CA GLY A 348 2.40 3.08 -15.04
C GLY A 348 3.25 1.82 -14.96
N ILE A 349 4.16 1.75 -13.98
CA ILE A 349 4.86 0.51 -13.64
C ILE A 349 4.94 0.32 -12.13
N TYR A 350 4.74 -0.93 -11.71
CA TYR A 350 4.96 -1.34 -10.33
C TYR A 350 5.49 -2.78 -10.28
N GLU A 351 6.45 -3.03 -9.40
CA GLU A 351 6.91 -4.38 -9.07
C GLU A 351 6.32 -4.82 -7.74
N ASN A 352 5.62 -5.95 -7.75
CA ASN A 352 5.15 -6.64 -6.56
C ASN A 352 6.27 -7.55 -6.02
N PRO A 353 6.95 -7.17 -4.93
CA PRO A 353 8.07 -7.94 -4.38
C PRO A 353 7.64 -9.30 -3.82
N SER A 354 6.38 -9.44 -3.36
CA SER A 354 5.91 -10.68 -2.73
C SER A 354 5.66 -11.81 -3.74
N HIS A 355 5.58 -11.49 -5.04
CA HIS A 355 5.21 -12.45 -6.09
C HIS A 355 6.12 -12.40 -7.33
N ASP A 356 7.18 -11.58 -7.31
CA ASP A 356 8.07 -11.34 -8.45
C ASP A 356 7.30 -11.00 -9.74
N LEU A 357 6.33 -10.10 -9.62
CA LEU A 357 5.38 -9.76 -10.69
C LEU A 357 5.45 -8.27 -11.00
N LEU A 358 5.41 -7.92 -12.29
CA LEU A 358 5.31 -6.56 -12.77
C LEU A 358 3.88 -6.26 -13.22
N LEU A 359 3.33 -5.15 -12.73
CA LEU A 359 2.12 -4.53 -13.25
C LEU A 359 2.51 -3.36 -14.14
N ILE A 360 2.07 -3.40 -15.40
CA ILE A 360 2.38 -2.39 -16.41
C ILE A 360 1.07 -1.82 -16.93
N ALA A 361 0.85 -0.52 -16.73
CA ALA A 361 -0.30 0.18 -17.26
C ALA A 361 -0.05 0.61 -18.71
N ASP A 362 -0.99 0.24 -19.56
CA ASP A 362 -1.07 0.70 -20.93
C ASP A 362 -2.14 1.79 -21.02
N ARG A 363 -1.63 3.01 -21.24
CA ARG A 363 -2.41 4.24 -21.27
C ARG A 363 -3.45 4.24 -22.39
N VAL A 364 -3.08 3.78 -23.59
CA VAL A 364 -3.93 3.86 -24.78
C VAL A 364 -4.92 2.70 -24.81
N GLY A 365 -4.46 1.48 -24.54
CA GLY A 365 -5.36 0.32 -24.46
C GLY A 365 -6.22 0.28 -23.21
N ARG A 366 -6.03 1.21 -22.26
CA ARG A 366 -6.81 1.35 -21.02
C ARG A 366 -6.86 0.05 -20.24
N SER A 367 -5.68 -0.52 -20.02
CA SER A 367 -5.51 -1.80 -19.38
C SER A 367 -4.27 -1.83 -18.48
N ILE A 368 -4.24 -2.79 -17.56
CA ILE A 368 -3.04 -3.11 -16.78
C ILE A 368 -2.72 -4.57 -17.06
N MET A 369 -1.46 -4.81 -17.38
CA MET A 369 -0.92 -6.10 -17.78
C MET A 369 0.00 -6.63 -16.68
N SER A 370 0.01 -7.95 -16.52
CA SER A 370 0.87 -8.65 -15.57
C SER A 370 1.99 -9.39 -16.31
N TYR A 371 3.22 -9.23 -15.85
CA TYR A 371 4.41 -9.90 -16.38
C TYR A 371 5.24 -10.50 -15.24
N VAL A 372 6.04 -11.52 -15.53
CA VAL A 372 7.05 -12.01 -14.58
C VAL A 372 8.19 -10.99 -14.49
N SER A 373 8.69 -10.73 -13.29
CA SER A 373 9.88 -9.88 -13.09
C SER A 373 11.08 -10.44 -13.88
N PRO A 374 11.83 -9.61 -14.63
CA PRO A 374 13.04 -10.02 -15.34
C PRO A 374 14.03 -10.77 -14.44
N PHE A 375 14.11 -10.39 -13.17
CA PHE A 375 15.01 -11.00 -12.19
C PHE A 375 14.66 -12.45 -11.81
N ARG A 376 13.40 -12.85 -11.94
CA ARG A 376 12.96 -14.23 -11.71
C ARG A 376 13.09 -15.09 -12.96
N SER A 377 12.86 -14.50 -14.12
CA SER A 377 12.94 -15.20 -15.40
C SER A 377 14.37 -15.38 -15.90
N GLY A 378 15.35 -14.68 -15.31
CA GLY A 378 16.73 -14.66 -15.78
C GLY A 378 16.97 -13.63 -16.89
N ALA A 379 15.91 -12.93 -17.32
CA ALA A 379 15.87 -12.00 -18.45
C ALA A 379 16.87 -10.85 -18.27
N THR A 380 18.10 -11.16 -18.66
CA THR A 380 19.23 -10.30 -18.92
C THR A 380 19.67 -10.59 -20.36
N GLU A 381 20.71 -9.92 -20.85
CA GLU A 381 21.16 -9.95 -22.25
C GLU A 381 20.93 -11.29 -22.98
N GLY A 382 20.01 -11.33 -23.96
CA GLY A 382 19.83 -12.47 -24.88
C GLY A 382 18.60 -13.37 -24.68
N GLU A 383 17.84 -13.25 -23.59
CA GLU A 383 16.76 -14.21 -23.26
C GLU A 383 15.33 -13.81 -23.72
N GLY A 384 15.18 -12.64 -24.37
CA GLY A 384 13.88 -12.14 -24.84
C GLY A 384 13.05 -11.44 -23.75
N PRO A 385 11.82 -10.99 -24.06
CA PRO A 385 10.98 -10.25 -23.12
C PRO A 385 10.50 -11.13 -21.97
N SER A 386 10.19 -10.51 -20.83
CA SER A 386 9.57 -11.17 -19.69
C SER A 386 8.28 -11.90 -20.09
N PRO A 387 8.01 -13.10 -19.54
CA PRO A 387 6.76 -13.81 -19.76
C PRO A 387 5.54 -12.97 -19.40
N PHE A 388 4.62 -12.82 -20.35
CA PHE A 388 3.31 -12.21 -20.13
C PHE A 388 2.38 -13.19 -19.41
N LEU A 389 1.84 -12.78 -18.27
CA LEU A 389 0.98 -13.61 -17.42
C LEU A 389 -0.51 -13.42 -17.71
N GLY A 390 -0.88 -12.28 -18.30
CA GLY A 390 -2.27 -11.95 -18.59
C GLY A 390 -2.60 -10.50 -18.28
N TYR A 391 -3.87 -10.16 -18.45
CA TYR A 391 -4.36 -8.83 -18.10
C TYR A 391 -4.84 -8.83 -16.67
N PHE A 392 -4.29 -7.92 -15.87
CA PHE A 392 -4.77 -7.64 -14.53
C PHE A 392 -6.16 -6.98 -14.60
N VAL A 393 -6.30 -5.92 -15.41
CA VAL A 393 -7.61 -5.31 -15.69
C VAL A 393 -7.67 -4.81 -17.13
N ARG A 394 -8.85 -4.87 -17.73
CA ARG A 394 -9.13 -4.37 -19.09
C ARG A 394 -10.26 -3.36 -19.07
N ALA A 395 -10.32 -2.56 -20.14
CA ALA A 395 -11.41 -1.62 -20.39
C ALA A 395 -11.63 -0.63 -19.23
N LEU A 396 -10.54 -0.10 -18.70
CA LEU A 396 -10.60 0.97 -17.71
C LEU A 396 -11.37 2.18 -18.28
N PRO A 397 -12.16 2.89 -17.46
CA PRO A 397 -13.01 3.96 -17.94
C PRO A 397 -12.21 5.17 -18.46
N ASP A 398 -10.98 5.36 -17.99
CA ASP A 398 -10.03 6.38 -18.47
C ASP A 398 -8.61 5.81 -18.55
N MET A 399 -7.69 6.56 -19.14
CA MET A 399 -6.29 6.22 -19.37
C MET A 399 -5.53 6.08 -18.04
N PRO A 400 -5.08 4.87 -17.65
CA PRO A 400 -4.28 4.69 -16.45
C PRO A 400 -2.93 5.39 -16.60
N GLU A 401 -2.47 6.06 -15.54
CA GLU A 401 -1.24 6.84 -15.57
C GLU A 401 -0.19 6.34 -14.58
N PHE A 402 -0.57 6.08 -13.33
CA PHE A 402 0.33 5.50 -12.33
C PHE A 402 -0.31 4.30 -11.65
N VAL A 403 0.53 3.35 -11.25
CA VAL A 403 0.15 2.15 -10.50
C VAL A 403 0.96 2.13 -9.21
N LEU A 404 0.28 1.90 -8.09
CA LEU A 404 0.87 1.69 -6.78
C LEU A 404 0.20 0.45 -6.17
N THR A 405 0.95 -0.40 -5.48
CA THR A 405 0.32 -1.43 -4.65
C THR A 405 0.75 -1.30 -3.21
N THR A 406 -0.13 -1.76 -2.32
CA THR A 406 0.15 -1.94 -0.90
C THR A 406 0.67 -3.37 -0.70
N ALA A 407 1.77 -3.52 0.04
CA ALA A 407 2.41 -4.82 0.20
C ALA A 407 1.49 -5.82 0.91
N VAL A 408 1.76 -7.08 0.61
CA VAL A 408 0.98 -8.25 1.00
C VAL A 408 1.86 -9.10 1.89
N GLU A 409 1.36 -9.43 3.07
CA GLU A 409 1.75 -10.67 3.73
C GLU A 409 0.71 -11.77 3.46
N GLN A 410 1.17 -13.01 3.42
CA GLN A 410 0.39 -14.21 3.20
C GLN A 410 -0.79 -14.28 4.19
N GLN A 411 -2.03 -14.34 3.71
CA GLN A 411 -3.24 -14.46 4.55
C GLN A 411 -3.22 -15.64 5.55
N SER A 412 -2.41 -16.68 5.32
CA SER A 412 -2.27 -17.81 6.23
C SER A 412 -1.45 -17.50 7.50
N ALA A 413 -0.83 -16.32 7.61
CA ALA A 413 0.07 -15.98 8.70
C ALA A 413 -0.18 -14.60 9.34
N ILE A 414 -1.32 -13.94 9.06
CA ILE A 414 -1.62 -12.60 9.60
C ILE A 414 -2.62 -12.68 10.76
N PRO A 415 -2.16 -12.69 12.03
CA PRO A 415 -2.97 -12.23 13.16
C PRO A 415 -3.39 -10.77 12.97
N PHE A 416 -4.45 -10.35 13.65
CA PHE A 416 -5.06 -9.00 13.64
C PHE A 416 -4.14 -7.84 14.13
N CYS A 417 -2.82 -8.03 14.15
CA CYS A 417 -1.85 -7.28 14.93
C CYS A 417 -0.78 -6.61 14.06
N TYR A 418 -1.15 -5.92 12.98
CA TYR A 418 -0.19 -5.27 12.06
C TYR A 418 -0.47 -3.76 11.90
N GLU A 419 0.60 -3.00 11.69
CA GLU A 419 0.66 -1.56 11.43
C GLU A 419 1.30 -1.34 10.04
N LEU A 420 0.84 -0.34 9.25
CA LEU A 420 1.36 -0.07 7.90
C LEU A 420 2.54 0.89 7.98
N THR A 421 3.78 0.45 7.80
CA THR A 421 4.97 1.31 7.88
C THR A 421 5.03 2.36 6.77
N GLY A 422 5.84 3.40 6.97
CA GLY A 422 5.95 4.56 6.06
C GLY A 422 6.42 4.25 4.63
N ASP A 423 7.02 3.09 4.39
CA ASP A 423 7.41 2.58 3.07
C ASP A 423 6.28 1.79 2.36
N GLY A 424 5.12 1.66 3.00
CA GLY A 424 3.97 0.91 2.47
C GLY A 424 4.02 -0.60 2.75
N THR A 425 4.92 -1.06 3.62
CA THR A 425 4.96 -2.44 4.13
C THR A 425 4.18 -2.58 5.45
N PHE A 426 3.93 -3.80 5.94
CA PHE A 426 3.23 -4.02 7.22
C PHE A 426 4.20 -4.57 8.28
N ARG A 427 4.09 -4.11 9.53
CA ARG A 427 4.88 -4.56 10.69
C ARG A 427 3.99 -5.10 11.80
N TYR A 428 4.42 -6.18 12.44
CA TYR A 428 3.72 -6.82 13.57
C TYR A 428 3.81 -6.03 14.89
N VAL A 429 2.70 -5.94 15.65
CA VAL A 429 2.58 -5.24 16.95
C VAL A 429 2.22 -6.22 18.08
N ALA A 430 3.14 -6.43 19.02
CA ALA A 430 3.07 -7.50 20.03
C ALA A 430 1.98 -7.35 21.13
N LEU A 431 1.39 -6.16 21.31
CA LEU A 431 0.43 -5.89 22.38
C LEU A 431 -0.92 -6.60 22.20
N CYS A 432 -1.33 -6.85 20.96
CA CYS A 432 -2.61 -7.47 20.65
C CYS A 432 -2.66 -8.98 20.97
N THR A 433 -1.53 -9.68 20.90
CA THR A 433 -1.43 -11.08 21.34
C THR A 433 -1.72 -11.25 22.83
N ALA A 434 -1.27 -10.31 23.67
CA ALA A 434 -1.56 -10.36 25.10
C ALA A 434 -3.07 -10.24 25.36
N ALA A 435 -3.74 -9.27 24.72
CA ALA A 435 -5.18 -9.06 24.88
C ALA A 435 -6.01 -10.29 24.44
N TYR A 436 -5.64 -10.94 23.34
CA TYR A 436 -6.33 -12.15 22.87
C TYR A 436 -6.14 -13.34 23.82
N ILE A 437 -4.91 -13.57 24.28
CA ILE A 437 -4.61 -14.64 25.25
C ILE A 437 -5.41 -14.40 26.54
N TRP A 438 -5.42 -13.18 27.06
CA TRP A 438 -6.12 -12.85 28.31
C TRP A 438 -7.65 -12.95 28.18
N THR A 439 -8.23 -12.53 27.06
CA THR A 439 -9.68 -12.65 26.81
C THR A 439 -10.13 -14.10 26.60
N THR A 440 -9.32 -14.91 25.92
CA THR A 440 -9.56 -16.36 25.73
C THR A 440 -9.45 -17.12 27.06
N VAL A 441 -8.43 -16.80 27.86
CA VAL A 441 -8.28 -17.36 29.22
C VAL A 441 -9.45 -16.97 30.11
N ALA A 442 -9.89 -15.71 30.07
CA ALA A 442 -11.04 -15.24 30.85
C ALA A 442 -12.35 -15.94 30.44
N THR A 443 -12.61 -16.10 29.15
CA THR A 443 -13.82 -16.79 28.66
C THR A 443 -13.84 -18.27 29.04
N ILE A 444 -12.71 -18.98 28.91
CA ILE A 444 -12.60 -20.37 29.39
C ILE A 444 -12.82 -20.46 30.90
N PHE A 445 -12.28 -19.52 31.67
CA PHE A 445 -12.46 -19.46 33.12
C PHE A 445 -13.94 -19.27 33.52
N PHE A 446 -14.66 -18.35 32.87
CA PHE A 446 -16.09 -18.13 33.13
C PHE A 446 -16.97 -19.30 32.67
N ALA A 447 -16.63 -19.97 31.57
CA ALA A 447 -17.32 -21.18 31.13
C ALA A 447 -17.16 -22.32 32.14
N LEU A 448 -15.94 -22.54 32.65
CA LEU A 448 -15.67 -23.53 33.69
C LEU A 448 -16.38 -23.20 35.00
N LEU A 449 -16.40 -21.94 35.43
CA LEU A 449 -17.16 -21.50 36.61
C LEU A 449 -18.66 -21.78 36.46
N SER A 450 -19.23 -21.49 35.30
CA SER A 450 -20.64 -21.78 35.01
C SER A 450 -20.92 -23.29 35.02
N LEU A 451 -20.02 -24.11 34.47
CA LEU A 451 -20.12 -25.56 34.50
C LEU A 451 -20.05 -26.10 35.95
N ILE A 452 -19.14 -25.58 36.77
CA ILE A 452 -18.99 -25.96 38.18
C ILE A 452 -20.24 -25.54 38.97
N TYR A 453 -20.76 -24.34 38.72
CA TYR A 453 -21.95 -23.83 39.39
C TYR A 453 -23.20 -24.67 39.06
N THR A 454 -23.42 -24.95 37.78
CA THR A 454 -24.55 -25.77 37.30
C THR A 454 -24.46 -27.22 37.80
N THR A 455 -23.27 -27.83 37.81
CA THR A 455 -23.08 -29.17 38.38
C THR A 455 -23.30 -29.21 39.89
N ARG A 456 -22.90 -28.17 40.64
CA ARG A 456 -23.21 -28.05 42.07
C ARG A 456 -24.71 -27.91 42.33
N LEU A 457 -25.41 -27.09 41.54
CA LEU A 457 -26.87 -26.94 41.62
C LEU A 457 -27.60 -28.26 41.30
N CYS A 458 -27.16 -28.99 40.27
CA CYS A 458 -27.71 -30.30 39.93
C CYS A 458 -27.48 -31.32 41.05
N LYS A 459 -26.27 -31.39 41.62
CA LYS A 459 -25.99 -32.26 42.78
C LYS A 459 -26.84 -31.88 44.00
N GLY A 460 -27.08 -30.59 44.23
CA GLY A 460 -27.99 -30.09 45.27
C GLY A 460 -29.43 -30.53 45.05
N CYS A 461 -29.95 -30.42 43.82
CA CYS A 461 -31.28 -30.86 43.45
C CYS A 461 -31.45 -32.38 43.60
N VAL A 462 -30.48 -33.17 43.14
CA VAL A 462 -30.50 -34.63 43.26
C VAL A 462 -30.46 -35.08 44.73
N ARG A 463 -29.69 -34.39 45.59
CA ARG A 463 -29.69 -34.67 47.04
C ARG A 463 -31.02 -34.33 47.70
N ARG A 464 -31.66 -33.21 47.33
CA ARG A 464 -33.00 -32.85 47.84
C ARG A 464 -34.07 -33.83 47.38
N LEU A 465 -34.04 -34.27 46.12
CA LEU A 465 -34.92 -35.31 45.58
C LEU A 465 -34.74 -36.65 46.31
N LYS A 466 -33.50 -37.10 46.55
CA LYS A 466 -33.24 -38.31 47.35
C LYS A 466 -33.73 -38.19 48.80
N SER A 467 -33.61 -37.01 49.41
CA SER A 467 -34.11 -36.74 50.76
C SER A 467 -35.64 -36.79 50.83
N SER A 468 -36.33 -36.13 49.89
CA SER A 468 -37.80 -36.20 49.77
C SER A 468 -38.29 -37.62 49.50
N TYR A 469 -37.61 -38.38 48.64
CA TYR A 469 -37.99 -39.76 48.34
C TYR A 469 -37.83 -40.68 49.57
N LYS A 470 -36.79 -40.45 50.39
CA LYS A 470 -36.55 -41.20 51.63
C LYS A 470 -37.56 -40.84 52.73
N ASN A 471 -38.02 -39.58 52.79
CA ASN A 471 -39.07 -39.15 53.73
C ASN A 471 -40.47 -39.61 53.28
N TYR A 472 -40.73 -39.70 51.98
CA TYR A 472 -42.01 -40.20 51.45
C TYR A 472 -42.20 -41.69 51.78
N PHE A 473 -41.15 -42.52 51.67
CA PHE A 473 -41.19 -43.93 52.05
C PHE A 473 -41.23 -44.18 53.57
N LYS A 474 -40.72 -43.24 54.38
CA LYS A 474 -40.77 -43.34 55.85
C LYS A 474 -42.20 -43.14 56.41
N HIS A 475 -43.11 -42.54 55.64
CA HIS A 475 -44.51 -42.32 56.04
C HIS A 475 -45.50 -43.40 55.58
N MET A 476 -45.10 -44.37 54.75
CA MET A 476 -45.95 -45.51 54.38
C MET A 476 -45.70 -46.78 55.20
N GLY A 477 -44.71 -46.80 56.10
CA GLY A 477 -44.36 -47.99 56.89
C GLY A 477 -45.07 -48.13 58.24
N ALA A 478 -46.10 -47.33 58.54
CA ALA A 478 -46.77 -47.35 59.83
C ALA A 478 -48.28 -47.13 59.70
N ARG A 479 -48.97 -48.12 59.16
CA ARG A 479 -50.40 -48.36 59.46
C ARG A 479 -50.59 -49.87 59.60
N GLU A 480 -50.48 -50.33 60.84
CA GLU A 480 -51.04 -51.61 61.25
C GLU A 480 -52.55 -51.56 61.07
N ALA A 481 -53.08 -52.64 60.53
CA ALA A 481 -54.49 -52.88 60.35
C ALA A 481 -55.10 -53.23 61.71
N GLU A 482 -56.12 -52.50 62.12
CA GLU A 482 -57.12 -53.00 63.06
C GLU A 482 -58.44 -53.17 62.30
N ASP A 483 -58.97 -54.37 62.45
CA ASP A 483 -60.28 -54.83 61.99
C ASP A 483 -61.42 -53.92 62.49
N VAL A 484 -62.56 -53.90 61.78
CA VAL A 484 -63.87 -54.29 62.34
C VAL A 484 -64.99 -54.14 61.29
N GLU A 485 -65.66 -55.29 61.13
CA GLU A 485 -67.04 -55.66 60.79
C GLU A 485 -67.79 -55.28 59.50
N LEU A 486 -68.25 -56.39 58.91
CA LEU A 486 -69.29 -56.63 57.93
C LEU A 486 -70.64 -56.02 58.33
N LEU A 487 -71.29 -55.36 57.37
CA LEU A 487 -72.75 -55.35 57.30
C LEU A 487 -73.22 -55.66 55.88
N GLN A 488 -74.13 -56.61 55.86
CA GLN A 488 -74.68 -57.36 54.75
C GLN A 488 -75.88 -56.60 54.18
N HIS A 489 -75.97 -56.47 52.85
CA HIS A 489 -77.26 -56.43 52.19
C HIS A 489 -77.16 -56.96 50.74
N GLU A 490 -77.80 -58.10 50.53
CA GLU A 490 -78.34 -58.53 49.22
C GLU A 490 -79.25 -57.41 48.68
N ILE A 491 -79.39 -57.19 47.37
CA ILE A 491 -80.27 -57.99 46.49
C ILE A 491 -80.00 -57.62 45.02
N ASN A 492 -79.97 -58.67 44.18
CA ASN A 492 -80.36 -58.78 42.77
C ASN A 492 -80.74 -57.49 42.00
N SER A 493 -80.17 -57.29 40.81
CA SER A 493 -80.69 -57.86 39.55
C SER A 493 -80.17 -57.08 38.33
N GLY A 494 -79.71 -57.83 37.32
CA GLY A 494 -80.15 -57.66 35.93
C GLY A 494 -79.84 -56.36 35.19
N TYR A 495 -78.85 -56.46 34.30
CA TYR A 495 -78.90 -56.05 32.89
C TYR A 495 -79.71 -54.81 32.50
N GLY A 496 -78.98 -53.80 32.00
CA GLY A 496 -79.50 -52.75 31.13
C GLY A 496 -78.35 -52.09 30.36
N THR A 497 -78.27 -52.39 29.06
CA THR A 497 -77.31 -51.92 28.06
C THR A 497 -77.50 -50.46 27.64
N ASN A 498 -76.40 -49.87 27.14
CA ASN A 498 -76.27 -48.62 26.36
C ASN A 498 -76.47 -47.34 27.19
N ASN A 499 -75.57 -46.36 27.23
CA ASN A 499 -74.48 -45.89 26.35
C ASN A 499 -73.33 -45.37 27.21
#